data_AF-A0A7C0YZM5-F1
#
_entry.id   AF-A0A7C0YZM5-F1
#
_cell.length_a   1.000
_cell.length_b   1.000
_cell.length_c   1.000
_cell.angle_alpha   90.00
_cell.angle_beta   90.00
_cell.angle_gamma   90.00
#
_symmetry.space_group_name_H-M   'P 1'
#
loop_
_entity.id
_entity.type
_entity.pdbx_description
1 polymer ?
#
loop_
_entity_poly.entity_id
_entity_poly.type
_entity_poly.pdbx_seq_one_letter_code
_entity_poly.pdbx_strand_id
1 'polypeptide(L)'
;MRKTVYFLALILVFGSAPLVGNQSPAGNSEAVYTEAVYNEANATLSDYVLTNSGIKIIYPLFSTPAIVRKGGNFSIMVSFDGAPEQWECEISTAYDIVCEDYFLAVEDEEYNPTSGLWILNVTVPSNVNEDLYNITVVAYSDGDKYQADEPKSVSVVNEFKNNFSFVHLTDFHIGDPRGMTVDVRKTIGWKAARKSVEEINLLNPDFVIITGDLVFGQLYPFEYSVEYRK
;
A
#
# COMPACT_ATOMS: atom_id res chain seq x y z
N MET A 1 1.26 19.31 -12.29
CA MET A 1 0.53 18.09 -11.93
C MET A 1 1.19 17.52 -10.69
N ARG A 2 0.46 17.40 -9.57
CA ARG A 2 0.96 16.84 -8.29
C ARG A 2 0.60 15.36 -8.29
N LYS A 3 1.59 14.45 -8.20
CA LYS A 3 1.35 13.01 -7.99
C LYS A 3 2.28 12.48 -6.90
N THR A 4 1.73 11.62 -6.05
CA THR A 4 2.22 11.26 -4.71
C THR A 4 2.95 9.91 -4.73
N VAL A 5 4.23 9.83 -4.32
CA VAL A 5 5.09 8.62 -4.44
C VAL A 5 4.75 7.50 -3.45
N TYR A 6 5.21 6.30 -3.79
CA TYR A 6 4.91 4.97 -3.26
C TYR A 6 6.17 4.37 -2.59
N PHE A 7 5.98 3.56 -1.55
CA PHE A 7 7.01 3.01 -0.66
C PHE A 7 7.05 1.49 -0.86
N LEU A 8 8.22 0.90 -1.12
CA LEU A 8 8.38 -0.56 -1.07
C LEU A 8 9.00 -0.89 0.29
N ALA A 9 8.24 -1.51 1.20
CA ALA A 9 8.74 -1.99 2.47
C ALA A 9 8.77 -3.53 2.47
N LEU A 10 9.97 -4.11 2.40
CA LEU A 10 10.19 -5.54 2.62
C LEU A 10 10.33 -5.77 4.13
N ILE A 11 9.29 -6.30 4.78
CA ILE A 11 9.30 -6.61 6.22
C ILE A 11 9.51 -8.12 6.39
N LEU A 12 10.67 -8.51 6.93
CA LEU A 12 10.93 -9.86 7.45
C LEU A 12 10.40 -9.95 8.88
N VAL A 13 9.24 -10.60 9.08
CA VAL A 13 8.66 -10.80 10.41
C VAL A 13 9.19 -12.10 11.01
N PHE A 14 10.05 -12.00 12.04
CA PHE A 14 10.26 -13.09 12.99
C PHE A 14 9.25 -12.95 14.12
N GLY A 15 8.47 -14.01 14.35
CA GLY A 15 7.37 -14.02 15.30
C GLY A 15 7.81 -13.76 16.74
N SER A 16 7.05 -12.94 17.44
CA SER A 16 7.01 -12.92 18.90
C SER A 16 5.59 -12.64 19.38
N ALA A 17 5.15 -13.41 20.38
CA ALA A 17 3.79 -13.39 20.92
C ALA A 17 3.47 -12.07 21.65
N PRO A 18 2.21 -11.61 21.68
CA PRO A 18 1.86 -10.37 22.39
C PRO A 18 1.81 -10.60 23.90
N LEU A 19 2.52 -9.76 24.65
CA LEU A 19 2.28 -9.53 26.07
C LEU A 19 1.27 -8.39 26.23
N VAL A 20 0.15 -8.72 26.87
CA VAL A 20 -0.92 -7.80 27.25
C VAL A 20 -0.38 -6.80 28.29
N GLY A 21 -0.54 -5.51 28.00
CA GLY A 21 -0.16 -4.42 28.91
C GLY A 21 -1.02 -3.20 28.65
N ASN A 22 -2.19 -3.19 29.27
CA ASN A 22 -3.16 -2.10 29.31
C ASN A 22 -2.55 -0.90 30.06
N GLN A 23 -2.65 0.34 29.54
CA GLN A 23 -2.89 1.61 30.27
C GLN A 23 -2.98 2.79 29.27
N SER A 24 -4.18 3.37 29.14
CA SER A 24 -4.41 4.68 28.49
C SER A 24 -3.99 5.84 29.39
N PRO A 25 -3.53 6.96 28.84
CA PRO A 25 -3.66 8.26 29.48
C PRO A 25 -4.82 9.07 28.88
N ALA A 26 -5.48 9.80 29.77
CA ALA A 26 -6.65 10.65 29.54
C ALA A 26 -6.32 11.90 28.69
N GLY A 27 -7.37 12.50 28.12
CA GLY A 27 -7.32 13.45 27.01
C GLY A 27 -6.96 14.90 27.36
N ASN A 28 -6.93 15.75 26.31
CA ASN A 28 -7.85 16.88 26.15
C ASN A 28 -7.74 17.60 24.79
N SER A 29 -8.94 17.98 24.31
CA SER A 29 -9.38 19.09 23.44
C SER A 29 -8.99 19.21 21.95
N GLU A 30 -9.98 18.86 21.13
CA GLU A 30 -10.64 19.63 20.05
C GLU A 30 -9.86 20.17 18.83
N ALA A 31 -10.20 19.62 17.66
CA ALA A 31 -10.63 20.39 16.50
C ALA A 31 -11.69 19.58 15.73
N VAL A 32 -12.95 20.02 15.78
CA VAL A 32 -14.07 19.42 15.06
C VAL A 32 -14.03 19.90 13.61
N TYR A 33 -13.70 19.01 12.68
CA TYR A 33 -13.94 19.24 11.25
C TYR A 33 -15.30 18.65 10.91
N THR A 34 -16.25 19.52 10.55
CA THR A 34 -17.56 19.16 10.03
C THR A 34 -17.42 18.95 8.53
N GLU A 35 -17.48 17.70 8.07
CA GLU A 35 -17.67 17.41 6.65
C GLU A 35 -19.17 17.42 6.31
N ALA A 36 -19.52 18.25 5.34
CA ALA A 36 -20.87 18.34 4.81
C ALA A 36 -21.16 17.10 3.95
N VAL A 37 -22.11 16.28 4.42
CA VAL A 37 -22.67 15.17 3.66
C VAL A 37 -23.55 15.74 2.55
N TYR A 38 -23.11 15.61 1.29
CA TYR A 38 -23.97 15.79 0.13
C TYR A 38 -24.82 14.53 -0.04
N ASN A 39 -26.14 14.68 0.14
CA ASN A 39 -27.12 13.68 -0.22
C ASN A 39 -27.46 13.82 -1.71
N GLU A 40 -27.15 12.82 -2.53
CA GLU A 40 -27.90 12.57 -3.76
C GLU A 40 -28.58 11.21 -3.67
N ALA A 41 -29.89 11.26 -3.86
CA ALA A 41 -30.80 10.13 -3.84
C ALA A 41 -31.00 9.58 -5.25
N ASN A 42 -31.24 8.26 -5.29
CA ASN A 42 -31.89 7.47 -6.35
C ASN A 42 -31.01 6.96 -7.49
N ALA A 43 -30.25 5.91 -7.21
CA ALA A 43 -30.15 4.76 -8.10
C ALA A 43 -30.45 3.51 -7.27
N THR A 44 -31.37 2.68 -7.73
CA THR A 44 -31.68 1.35 -7.16
C THR A 44 -30.46 0.45 -7.30
N LEU A 45 -29.57 0.49 -6.32
CA LEU A 45 -28.52 -0.49 -6.12
C LEU A 45 -29.14 -1.68 -5.40
N SER A 46 -28.99 -2.88 -5.93
CA SER A 46 -29.29 -4.10 -5.18
C SER A 46 -28.45 -4.06 -3.90
N ASP A 47 -29.13 -4.20 -2.76
CA ASP A 47 -28.55 -4.20 -1.42
C ASP A 47 -27.63 -5.42 -1.23
N TYR A 48 -26.46 -5.41 -1.85
CA TYR A 48 -25.39 -6.31 -1.46
C TYR A 48 -24.81 -5.79 -0.14
N VAL A 49 -25.06 -6.54 0.94
CA VAL A 49 -24.47 -6.26 2.24
C VAL A 49 -22.96 -6.53 2.15
N LEU A 50 -22.14 -5.49 2.26
CA LEU A 50 -20.69 -5.64 2.42
C LEU A 50 -20.43 -6.39 3.73
N THR A 51 -20.17 -7.70 3.64
CA THR A 51 -19.78 -8.52 4.78
C THR A 51 -18.30 -8.31 5.06
N ASN A 52 -17.91 -8.40 6.35
CA ASN A 52 -16.52 -8.23 6.78
C ASN A 52 -15.65 -9.24 5.99
N SER A 53 -14.81 -8.73 5.11
CA SER A 53 -14.41 -9.38 3.87
C SER A 53 -13.52 -10.60 4.12
N GLY A 54 -14.10 -11.80 4.00
CA GLY A 54 -13.37 -13.08 3.92
C GLY A 54 -12.56 -13.25 2.62
N ILE A 55 -12.40 -12.17 1.87
CA ILE A 55 -11.59 -12.05 0.66
C ILE A 55 -10.35 -11.19 0.97
N LYS A 56 -9.20 -11.61 0.46
CA LYS A 56 -7.94 -10.87 0.60
C LYS A 56 -7.10 -11.00 -0.66
N ILE A 57 -6.58 -9.87 -1.15
CA ILE A 57 -5.60 -9.87 -2.23
C ILE A 57 -4.24 -10.24 -1.62
N ILE A 58 -3.60 -11.25 -2.20
CA ILE A 58 -2.25 -11.72 -1.84
C ILE A 58 -1.22 -11.16 -2.82
N TYR A 59 -1.62 -10.92 -4.07
CA TYR A 59 -0.83 -10.25 -5.09
C TYR A 59 -1.77 -9.59 -6.12
N PRO A 60 -1.47 -8.39 -6.62
CA PRO A 60 -0.33 -7.56 -6.25
C PRO A 60 -0.53 -6.81 -4.93
N LEU A 61 0.58 -6.37 -4.33
CA LEU A 61 0.59 -5.60 -3.08
C LEU A 61 1.35 -4.29 -3.28
N PHE A 62 1.15 -3.34 -2.39
CA PHE A 62 1.96 -2.12 -2.35
C PHE A 62 3.48 -2.37 -2.30
N SER A 63 3.90 -3.39 -1.55
CA SER A 63 5.31 -3.80 -1.41
C SER A 63 5.83 -4.66 -2.56
N THR A 64 4.97 -5.09 -3.47
CA THR A 64 5.32 -5.85 -4.68
C THR A 64 4.27 -5.59 -5.76
N PRO A 65 4.27 -4.39 -6.36
CA PRO A 65 3.25 -4.01 -7.33
C PRO A 65 3.45 -4.78 -8.63
N ALA A 66 2.35 -5.10 -9.31
CA ALA A 66 2.39 -5.64 -10.67
C ALA A 66 2.76 -4.52 -11.64
N ILE A 67 3.84 -4.68 -12.41
CA ILE A 67 4.22 -3.74 -13.47
C ILE A 67 3.76 -4.32 -14.80
N VAL A 68 2.81 -3.65 -15.45
CA VAL A 68 2.12 -4.15 -16.64
C VAL A 68 2.06 -3.07 -17.72
N ARG A 69 2.19 -3.47 -18.99
CA ARG A 69 2.00 -2.55 -20.11
C ARG A 69 0.52 -2.27 -20.33
N LYS A 70 0.20 -1.10 -20.87
CA LYS A 70 -1.16 -0.81 -21.39
C LYS A 70 -1.61 -1.89 -22.38
N GLY A 71 -2.84 -2.37 -22.27
CA GLY A 71 -3.33 -3.49 -23.08
C GLY A 71 -2.75 -4.85 -22.69
N GLY A 72 -1.88 -4.91 -21.68
CA GLY A 72 -1.22 -6.14 -21.24
C GLY A 72 -1.96 -6.86 -20.13
N ASN A 73 -1.45 -8.04 -19.81
CA ASN A 73 -2.05 -8.96 -18.85
C ASN A 73 -1.19 -9.10 -17.60
N PHE A 74 -1.82 -9.34 -16.46
CA PHE A 74 -1.16 -9.76 -15.24
C PHE A 74 -2.09 -10.65 -14.41
N SER A 75 -1.52 -11.36 -13.43
CA SER A 75 -2.29 -12.21 -12.55
C SER A 75 -2.57 -11.52 -11.22
N ILE A 76 -3.75 -11.74 -10.66
CA ILE A 76 -4.14 -11.37 -9.30
C ILE A 76 -4.28 -12.67 -8.51
N MET A 77 -3.69 -12.74 -7.33
CA MET A 77 -3.84 -13.88 -6.42
C MET A 77 -4.73 -13.46 -5.26
N VAL A 78 -5.79 -14.21 -5.01
CA VAL A 78 -6.80 -13.89 -4.01
C VAL A 78 -7.00 -15.07 -3.08
N SER A 79 -6.99 -14.82 -1.78
CA SER A 79 -7.46 -15.76 -0.77
C SER A 79 -8.94 -15.48 -0.54
N PHE A 80 -9.79 -16.46 -0.86
CA PHE A 80 -11.23 -16.38 -0.68
C PHE A 80 -11.77 -17.80 -0.51
N ASP A 81 -12.45 -18.06 0.61
CA ASP A 81 -12.96 -19.38 0.96
C ASP A 81 -14.29 -19.73 0.27
N GLY A 82 -14.93 -18.75 -0.36
CA GLY A 82 -16.20 -18.93 -1.08
C GLY A 82 -16.03 -19.57 -2.47
N ALA A 83 -17.17 -19.86 -3.11
CA ALA A 83 -17.26 -20.35 -4.47
C ALA A 83 -17.78 -19.22 -5.37
N PRO A 84 -16.89 -18.37 -5.91
CA PRO A 84 -17.28 -17.21 -6.70
C PRO A 84 -18.02 -17.64 -7.97
N GLU A 85 -19.16 -17.00 -8.21
CA GLU A 85 -19.94 -17.13 -9.44
C GLU A 85 -19.47 -16.12 -10.50
N GLN A 86 -18.88 -15.00 -10.04
CA GLN A 86 -18.37 -13.93 -10.88
C GLN A 86 -17.28 -13.14 -10.13
N TRP A 87 -16.30 -12.65 -10.89
CA TRP A 87 -15.29 -11.69 -10.44
C TRP A 87 -15.41 -10.36 -11.17
N GLU A 88 -15.18 -9.27 -10.46
CA GLU A 88 -14.95 -7.94 -11.04
C GLU A 88 -13.64 -7.39 -10.50
N CYS A 89 -12.83 -6.81 -11.39
CA CYS A 89 -11.55 -6.21 -11.04
C CYS A 89 -11.49 -4.80 -11.60
N GLU A 90 -11.03 -3.85 -10.80
CA GLU A 90 -10.92 -2.44 -11.16
C GLU A 90 -9.58 -1.90 -10.69
N ILE A 91 -9.00 -0.98 -11.47
CA ILE A 91 -7.90 -0.14 -11.01
C ILE A 91 -8.35 1.31 -10.94
N SER A 92 -7.91 2.01 -9.89
CA SER A 92 -8.27 3.42 -9.67
C SER A 92 -7.06 4.26 -9.27
N THR A 93 -7.03 5.51 -9.70
CA THR A 93 -5.94 6.44 -9.33
C THR A 93 -5.91 6.60 -7.82
N ALA A 94 -4.73 6.47 -7.20
CA ALA A 94 -4.70 6.28 -5.76
C ALA A 94 -5.02 7.54 -4.93
N TYR A 95 -4.59 8.73 -5.39
CA TYR A 95 -4.68 9.98 -4.63
C TYR A 95 -4.85 11.21 -5.53
N ASP A 96 -5.30 11.02 -6.77
CA ASP A 96 -5.59 12.13 -7.66
C ASP A 96 -6.87 12.85 -7.21
N ILE A 97 -6.90 14.18 -7.39
CA ILE A 97 -8.08 15.00 -7.04
C ILE A 97 -9.30 14.58 -7.88
N VAL A 98 -9.04 14.13 -9.10
CA VAL A 98 -10.03 13.54 -10.00
C VAL A 98 -9.69 12.08 -10.09
N CYS A 99 -10.56 11.22 -9.55
CA CYS A 99 -10.38 9.79 -9.63
C CYS A 99 -10.64 9.31 -11.06
N GLU A 100 -9.71 8.55 -11.61
CA GLU A 100 -9.95 7.75 -12.82
C GLU A 100 -10.02 6.29 -12.41
N ASP A 101 -11.10 5.62 -12.81
CA ASP A 101 -11.34 4.20 -12.66
C ASP A 101 -11.34 3.48 -14.01
N TYR A 102 -10.83 2.24 -14.02
CA TYR A 102 -10.81 1.39 -15.19
C TYR A 102 -11.11 -0.05 -14.78
N PHE A 103 -12.17 -0.62 -15.36
CA PHE A 103 -12.45 -2.04 -15.23
C PHE A 103 -11.41 -2.86 -16.00
N LEU A 104 -10.95 -3.93 -15.37
CA LEU A 104 -10.07 -4.93 -15.96
C LEU A 104 -10.92 -6.09 -16.49
N ALA A 105 -10.60 -6.58 -17.69
CA ALA A 105 -11.24 -7.79 -18.20
C ALA A 105 -10.65 -9.00 -17.49
N VAL A 106 -11.49 -9.82 -16.85
CA VAL A 106 -11.08 -11.13 -16.30
C VAL A 106 -11.14 -12.14 -17.44
N GLU A 107 -9.96 -12.58 -17.90
CA GLU A 107 -9.83 -13.48 -19.06
C GLU A 107 -9.93 -14.95 -18.64
N ASP A 108 -9.43 -15.26 -17.45
CA ASP A 108 -9.34 -16.61 -16.92
C ASP A 108 -9.29 -16.58 -15.38
N GLU A 109 -9.82 -17.62 -14.76
CA GLU A 109 -9.87 -17.81 -13.32
C GLU A 109 -9.59 -19.27 -12.96
N GLU A 110 -8.65 -19.50 -12.03
CA GLU A 110 -8.28 -20.83 -11.59
C GLU A 110 -8.17 -20.88 -10.06
N TYR A 111 -8.82 -21.85 -9.43
CA TYR A 111 -8.55 -22.16 -8.03
C TYR A 111 -7.40 -23.16 -7.91
N ASN A 112 -6.32 -22.77 -7.24
CA ASN A 112 -5.18 -23.64 -6.98
C ASN A 112 -5.34 -24.32 -5.59
N PRO A 113 -5.68 -25.63 -5.55
CA PRO A 113 -5.96 -26.34 -4.30
C PRO A 113 -4.71 -26.57 -3.44
N THR A 114 -3.50 -26.44 -4.00
CA THR A 114 -2.25 -26.60 -3.23
C THR A 114 -1.96 -25.35 -2.41
N SER A 115 -2.19 -24.18 -2.99
CA SER A 115 -1.98 -22.89 -2.32
C SER A 115 -3.21 -22.37 -1.56
N GLY A 116 -4.41 -22.85 -1.91
CA GLY A 116 -5.67 -22.32 -1.40
C GLY A 116 -6.00 -20.92 -1.94
N LEU A 117 -5.51 -20.58 -3.13
CA LEU A 117 -5.66 -19.26 -3.74
C LEU A 117 -6.38 -19.36 -5.08
N TRP A 118 -7.20 -18.35 -5.35
CA TRP A 118 -7.70 -18.04 -6.68
C TRP A 118 -6.65 -17.24 -7.45
N ILE A 119 -6.45 -17.59 -8.72
CA ILE A 119 -5.57 -16.91 -9.65
C ILE A 119 -6.46 -16.35 -10.76
N LEU A 120 -6.52 -15.02 -10.86
CA LEU A 120 -7.28 -14.32 -11.89
C LEU A 120 -6.30 -13.75 -12.90
N ASN A 121 -6.40 -14.12 -14.17
CA ASN A 121 -5.64 -13.48 -15.23
C ASN A 121 -6.49 -12.35 -15.83
N VAL A 122 -6.00 -11.12 -15.70
CA VAL A 122 -6.74 -9.93 -16.09
C VAL A 122 -6.01 -9.11 -17.14
N THR A 123 -6.76 -8.38 -17.97
CA THR A 123 -6.24 -7.48 -19.00
C THR A 123 -6.50 -6.03 -18.64
N VAL A 124 -5.46 -5.19 -18.72
CA VAL A 124 -5.57 -3.74 -18.57
C VAL A 124 -6.05 -3.12 -19.89
N PRO A 125 -7.10 -2.26 -19.89
CA PRO A 125 -7.52 -1.57 -21.10
C PRO A 125 -6.40 -0.74 -21.76
N SER A 126 -6.42 -0.60 -23.08
CA SER A 126 -5.38 0.12 -23.83
C SER A 126 -5.44 1.64 -23.68
N ASN A 127 -6.58 2.18 -23.25
CA ASN A 127 -6.80 3.61 -23.01
C ASN A 127 -6.37 4.08 -21.61
N VAL A 128 -5.92 3.19 -20.74
CA VAL A 128 -5.48 3.52 -19.38
C VAL A 128 -4.24 4.42 -19.45
N ASN A 129 -4.15 5.39 -18.55
CA ASN A 129 -2.99 6.27 -18.44
C ASN A 129 -1.80 5.56 -17.77
N GLU A 130 -0.58 6.08 -17.97
CA GLU A 130 0.58 5.56 -17.21
C GLU A 130 0.52 6.11 -15.78
N ASP A 131 0.41 5.22 -14.80
CA ASP A 131 0.38 5.57 -13.38
C ASP A 131 0.55 4.34 -12.47
N LEU A 132 0.54 4.57 -11.16
CA LEU A 132 0.50 3.54 -10.13
C LEU A 132 -0.85 3.57 -9.42
N TYR A 133 -1.68 2.60 -9.76
CA TYR A 133 -3.07 2.48 -9.38
C TYR A 133 -3.25 1.66 -8.10
N ASN A 134 -4.35 1.91 -7.41
CA ASN A 134 -4.97 0.95 -6.50
C ASN A 134 -5.62 -0.17 -7.31
N ILE A 135 -5.85 -1.32 -6.68
CA ILE A 135 -6.68 -2.38 -7.25
C ILE A 135 -7.80 -2.73 -6.29
N THR A 136 -8.99 -2.92 -6.84
CA THR A 136 -10.17 -3.40 -6.15
C THR A 136 -10.58 -4.71 -6.82
N VAL A 137 -10.80 -5.74 -6.01
CA VAL A 137 -11.29 -7.04 -6.46
C VAL A 137 -12.59 -7.34 -5.74
N VAL A 138 -13.59 -7.71 -6.52
CA VAL A 138 -14.92 -8.08 -6.05
C VAL A 138 -15.21 -9.51 -6.46
N ALA A 139 -15.64 -10.33 -5.51
CA ALA A 139 -16.20 -11.66 -5.73
C ALA A 139 -17.69 -11.67 -5.39
N TYR A 140 -18.49 -12.27 -6.25
CA TYR A 140 -19.91 -12.55 -6.00
C TYR A 140 -20.07 -14.03 -5.69
N SER A 141 -20.61 -14.37 -4.52
CA SER A 141 -20.76 -15.77 -4.05
C SER A 141 -22.00 -15.89 -3.19
N ASP A 142 -22.83 -16.92 -3.42
CA ASP A 142 -24.05 -17.20 -2.64
C ASP A 142 -25.03 -16.02 -2.52
N GLY A 143 -25.05 -15.14 -3.53
CA GLY A 143 -25.87 -13.92 -3.53
C GLY A 143 -25.29 -12.75 -2.72
N ASP A 144 -24.11 -12.91 -2.12
CA ASP A 144 -23.38 -11.87 -1.40
C ASP A 144 -22.22 -11.27 -2.22
N LYS A 145 -21.80 -10.06 -1.85
CA LYS A 145 -20.66 -9.35 -2.45
C LYS A 145 -19.51 -9.26 -1.45
N TYR A 146 -18.33 -9.69 -1.88
CA TYR A 146 -17.09 -9.64 -1.12
C TYR A 146 -16.10 -8.75 -1.86
N GLN A 147 -15.48 -7.79 -1.15
CA GLN A 147 -14.54 -6.85 -1.74
C GLN A 147 -13.22 -6.81 -0.97
N ALA A 148 -12.12 -6.72 -1.71
CA ALA A 148 -10.79 -6.42 -1.19
C ALA A 148 -10.15 -5.30 -2.01
N ASP A 149 -9.43 -4.41 -1.33
CA ASP A 149 -8.73 -3.28 -1.91
C ASP A 149 -7.25 -3.35 -1.53
N GLU A 150 -6.36 -3.27 -2.52
CA GLU A 150 -4.94 -3.09 -2.27
C GLU A 150 -4.50 -1.76 -2.84
N PRO A 151 -4.06 -0.83 -1.98
CA PRO A 151 -3.61 0.45 -2.45
C PRO A 151 -2.35 0.21 -3.27
N LYS A 152 -2.16 1.05 -4.28
CA LYS A 152 -0.83 1.33 -4.76
C LYS A 152 -0.08 0.11 -5.33
N SER A 153 -0.81 -0.82 -5.96
CA SER A 153 -0.40 -2.19 -6.25
C SER A 153 -0.28 -2.51 -7.74
N VAL A 154 -0.74 -1.65 -8.66
CA VAL A 154 -0.65 -1.89 -10.11
C VAL A 154 0.02 -0.72 -10.83
N SER A 155 1.23 -0.91 -11.33
CA SER A 155 1.96 0.07 -12.16
C SER A 155 1.67 -0.19 -13.63
N VAL A 156 0.87 0.67 -14.25
CA VAL A 156 0.62 0.64 -15.68
C VAL A 156 1.65 1.52 -16.39
N VAL A 157 2.39 0.94 -17.34
CA VAL A 157 3.43 1.63 -18.11
C VAL A 157 3.13 1.61 -19.60
N ASN A 158 3.57 2.62 -20.35
CA ASN A 158 3.51 2.56 -21.81
C ASN A 158 4.49 1.51 -22.36
N GLU A 159 5.70 1.47 -21.81
CA GLU A 159 6.76 0.55 -22.18
C GLU A 159 7.62 0.18 -20.97
N PHE A 160 8.29 -0.97 -21.05
CA PHE A 160 9.29 -1.32 -20.03
C PHE A 160 10.57 -0.53 -20.33
N LYS A 161 10.95 0.34 -19.39
CA LYS A 161 12.18 1.13 -19.50
C LYS A 161 13.40 0.21 -19.41
N ASN A 162 14.48 0.61 -20.09
CA ASN A 162 15.79 -0.05 -20.01
C ASN A 162 16.81 0.77 -19.21
N ASN A 163 16.45 1.99 -18.82
CA ASN A 163 17.26 2.89 -18.00
C ASN A 163 16.41 3.29 -16.79
N PHE A 164 17.03 3.26 -15.62
CA PHE A 164 16.34 3.52 -14.36
C PHE A 164 17.10 4.54 -13.53
N SER A 165 16.33 5.39 -12.87
CA SER A 165 16.80 6.36 -11.89
C SER A 165 16.51 5.85 -10.48
N PHE A 166 17.49 6.03 -9.60
CA PHE A 166 17.40 5.58 -8.22
C PHE A 166 17.68 6.75 -7.29
N VAL A 167 16.84 6.92 -6.27
CA VAL A 167 17.25 7.62 -5.06
C VAL A 167 17.62 6.58 -4.03
N HIS A 168 18.81 6.72 -3.45
CA HIS A 168 19.27 5.88 -2.34
C HIS A 168 19.33 6.71 -1.07
N LEU A 169 18.55 6.28 -0.06
CA LEU A 169 18.55 6.83 1.28
C LEU A 169 19.09 5.79 2.27
N THR A 170 19.80 6.25 3.28
CA THR A 170 20.26 5.38 4.38
C THR A 170 19.98 6.02 5.73
N ASP A 171 19.73 5.19 6.74
CA ASP A 171 19.71 5.58 8.17
C ASP A 171 18.78 6.75 8.47
N PHE A 172 17.51 6.59 8.08
CA PHE A 172 16.49 7.63 8.18
C PHE A 172 16.22 8.03 9.64
N HIS A 173 16.42 7.10 10.59
CA HIS A 173 16.43 7.32 12.05
C HIS A 173 15.33 8.28 12.54
N ILE A 174 14.11 8.15 12.00
CA ILE A 174 13.03 9.09 12.34
C ILE A 174 12.78 9.01 13.85
N GLY A 175 12.94 10.16 14.52
CA GLY A 175 12.64 10.27 15.94
C GLY A 175 13.67 9.61 16.87
N ASP A 176 14.89 9.35 16.41
CA ASP A 176 15.96 8.80 17.27
C ASP A 176 16.30 9.77 18.43
N PRO A 177 16.04 9.39 19.71
CA PRO A 177 16.30 10.23 20.86
C PRO A 177 17.80 10.46 21.12
N ARG A 178 18.71 9.64 20.57
CA ARG A 178 20.16 9.84 20.65
C ARG A 178 20.61 11.08 19.88
N GLY A 179 19.89 11.45 18.82
CA GLY A 179 20.15 12.72 18.14
C GLY A 179 20.03 13.91 19.10
N MET A 180 19.11 13.83 20.08
CA MET A 180 18.93 14.87 21.09
C MET A 180 20.09 14.96 22.09
N THR A 181 20.81 13.87 22.34
CA THR A 181 21.96 13.88 23.28
C THR A 181 23.21 14.47 22.63
N VAL A 182 23.27 14.48 21.30
CA VAL A 182 24.38 15.08 20.53
C VAL A 182 24.07 16.54 20.18
N ASP A 183 22.91 16.81 19.57
CA ASP A 183 22.44 18.15 19.23
C ASP A 183 20.93 18.13 18.97
N VAL A 184 20.16 18.66 19.93
CA VAL A 184 18.68 18.72 19.87
C VAL A 184 18.17 19.36 18.58
N ARG A 185 18.94 20.26 17.96
CA ARG A 185 18.57 20.96 16.71
C ARG A 185 18.84 20.13 15.45
N LYS A 186 19.60 19.05 15.54
CA LYS A 186 19.97 18.16 14.42
C LYS A 186 19.24 16.82 14.42
N THR A 187 18.40 16.56 15.41
CA THR A 187 17.52 15.39 15.42
C THR A 187 16.64 15.39 14.16
N ILE A 188 16.67 14.32 13.37
CA ILE A 188 15.81 14.17 12.20
C ILE A 188 14.38 13.97 12.70
N GLY A 189 13.65 15.08 12.80
CA GLY A 189 12.23 15.06 13.10
C GLY A 189 11.40 14.63 11.88
N TRP A 190 10.14 14.28 12.12
CA TRP A 190 9.18 13.91 11.07
C TRP A 190 9.09 14.94 9.92
N LYS A 191 9.38 16.22 10.18
CA LYS A 191 9.42 17.28 9.15
C LYS A 191 10.54 17.08 8.12
N ALA A 192 11.71 16.63 8.56
CA ALA A 192 12.83 16.33 7.66
C ALA A 192 12.51 15.09 6.81
N ALA A 193 11.96 14.04 7.44
CA ALA A 193 11.46 12.87 6.73
C ALA A 193 10.41 13.23 5.67
N ARG A 194 9.40 14.03 6.04
CA ARG A 194 8.39 14.52 5.10
C ARG A 194 9.01 15.32 3.96
N LYS A 195 9.94 16.23 4.26
CA LYS A 195 10.63 17.00 3.22
C LYS A 195 11.44 16.10 2.29
N SER A 196 12.15 15.09 2.81
CA SER A 196 12.86 14.12 1.98
C SER A 196 11.91 13.39 1.02
N VAL A 197 10.73 12.98 1.50
CA VAL A 197 9.68 12.41 0.63
C VAL A 197 9.24 13.44 -0.41
N GLU A 198 8.94 14.69 -0.02
CA GLU A 198 8.56 15.75 -0.96
C GLU A 198 9.62 15.98 -2.06
N GLU A 199 10.90 16.05 -1.70
CA GLU A 199 12.02 16.22 -2.64
C GLU A 199 12.18 15.01 -3.57
N ILE A 200 12.04 13.79 -3.05
CA ILE A 200 12.05 12.56 -3.86
C ILE A 200 10.90 12.57 -4.86
N ASN A 201 9.72 13.00 -4.44
CA ASN A 201 8.56 13.12 -5.32
C ASN A 201 8.80 14.14 -6.44
N LEU A 202 9.54 15.22 -6.16
CA LEU A 202 9.92 16.21 -7.17
C LEU A 202 10.96 15.66 -8.16
N LEU A 203 11.92 14.85 -7.68
CA LEU A 203 12.89 14.19 -8.55
C LEU A 203 12.25 13.11 -9.43
N ASN A 204 11.14 12.53 -8.97
CA ASN A 204 10.38 11.50 -9.66
C ASN A 204 11.25 10.32 -10.15
N PRO A 205 12.02 9.66 -9.24
CA PRO A 205 12.84 8.53 -9.63
C PRO A 205 11.97 7.31 -9.95
N ASP A 206 12.53 6.34 -10.68
CA ASP A 206 11.86 5.05 -10.94
C ASP A 206 11.82 4.20 -9.66
N PHE A 207 12.86 4.28 -8.83
CA PHE A 207 12.94 3.54 -7.57
C PHE A 207 13.53 4.38 -6.43
N VAL A 208 13.04 4.13 -5.22
CA VAL A 208 13.64 4.62 -3.98
C VAL A 208 14.15 3.42 -3.21
N ILE A 209 15.46 3.36 -2.99
CA ILE A 209 16.12 2.33 -2.19
C ILE A 209 16.37 2.94 -0.82
N ILE A 210 15.84 2.30 0.23
CA ILE A 210 16.11 2.71 1.60
C ILE A 210 16.88 1.58 2.29
N THR A 211 18.08 1.91 2.78
CA THR A 211 18.95 0.97 3.51
C THR A 211 19.22 1.46 4.93
N GLY A 212 19.81 0.62 5.77
CA GLY A 212 20.11 0.97 7.15
C GLY A 212 18.85 1.14 8.00
N ASP A 213 18.96 1.92 9.07
CA ASP A 213 17.90 2.00 10.09
C ASP A 213 16.72 2.87 9.64
N LEU A 214 15.58 2.24 9.36
CA LEU A 214 14.32 2.92 9.02
C LEU A 214 13.73 3.67 10.22
N VAL A 215 13.68 2.95 11.35
CA VAL A 215 13.21 3.43 12.65
C VAL A 215 14.27 3.12 13.68
N PHE A 216 14.26 3.85 14.79
CA PHE A 216 15.08 3.49 15.95
C PHE A 216 14.68 2.10 16.47
N GLY A 217 15.63 1.16 16.48
CA GLY A 217 15.47 -0.14 17.11
C GLY A 217 15.40 -0.04 18.64
N GLN A 218 14.81 -1.04 19.29
CA GLN A 218 14.76 -1.12 20.76
C GLN A 218 16.19 -1.04 21.34
N LEU A 219 16.41 -0.23 22.37
CA LEU A 219 17.63 -0.27 23.18
C LEU A 219 17.75 -1.67 23.80
N TYR A 220 18.52 -2.57 23.20
CA TYR A 220 18.92 -3.78 23.89
C TYR A 220 19.79 -3.39 25.09
N PRO A 221 19.53 -3.95 26.28
CA PRO A 221 20.45 -3.81 27.40
C PRO A 221 21.85 -4.29 26.97
N PHE A 222 22.87 -3.46 27.19
CA PHE A 222 24.30 -3.74 26.98
C PHE A 222 24.86 -3.73 25.55
N GLU A 223 24.05 -3.46 24.52
CA GLU A 223 24.50 -3.49 23.12
C GLU A 223 25.57 -2.41 22.83
N TYR A 224 25.39 -1.18 23.34
CA TYR A 224 26.26 -0.06 22.98
C TYR A 224 27.37 0.29 24.00
N SER A 225 27.31 -0.21 25.24
CA SER A 225 28.30 0.12 26.28
C SER A 225 29.59 -0.70 26.20
N VAL A 226 29.62 -1.75 25.37
CA VAL A 226 30.79 -2.64 25.23
C VAL A 226 31.50 -2.45 23.89
N GLU A 227 30.77 -2.21 22.80
CA GLU A 227 31.34 -2.24 21.44
C GLU A 227 32.18 -1.01 21.04
N TYR A 228 31.98 0.13 21.72
CA TYR A 228 32.71 1.38 21.42
C TYR A 228 33.64 1.84 22.56
N ARG A 229 34.18 0.90 23.35
CA ARG A 229 35.28 1.24 24.27
C ARG A 229 36.53 1.59 23.44
N LYS A 230 36.98 2.85 23.57
CA LYS A 230 38.22 3.36 22.99
C LYS A 230 39.45 2.57 23.45
#